data_AF-A0A415I2N5-F1
#
_entry.id   AF-A0A415I2N5-F1
#
_cell.length_a   1.000
_cell.length_b   1.000
_cell.length_c   1.000
_cell.angle_alpha   90.00
_cell.angle_beta   90.00
_cell.angle_gamma   90.00
#
_symmetry.space_group_name_H-M   'P 1'
#
loop_
_entity.id
_entity.type
_entity.pdbx_description
1 polymer ?
#
loop_
_entity_poly.entity_id
_entity_poly.type
_entity_poly.pdbx_seq_one_letter_code
_entity_poly.pdbx_strand_id
1 'polypeptide(L)'
;MFNSKMYKKYYPIKSSFDIANMNVAEQKKLIYWIKSLSEDIRLHNTNSLKKAMQYRENEYRVIEANCTDDNIASLCNKISRNSDSITDNEISLINAVLYRHKYVKIIGMYCFPVMRSSTNC
;
A
#
# COMPACT_ATOMS: atom_id res chain seq x y z
N MET A 1 7.94 -1.34 -19.28
CA MET A 1 7.57 -0.01 -19.83
C MET A 1 7.03 0.88 -18.71
N PHE A 2 7.57 2.09 -18.57
CA PHE A 2 7.26 3.05 -17.51
C PHE A 2 6.08 3.94 -17.95
N ASN A 3 4.84 3.55 -17.66
CA ASN A 3 3.66 4.13 -18.33
C ASN A 3 2.58 4.69 -17.40
N SER A 4 2.84 4.80 -16.10
CA SER A 4 1.90 5.49 -15.21
C SER A 4 2.05 7.00 -15.33
N LYS A 5 1.08 7.65 -15.97
CA LYS A 5 0.96 9.12 -16.02
C LYS A 5 0.93 9.72 -14.61
N MET A 6 0.21 9.08 -13.68
CA MET A 6 0.13 9.51 -12.28
C MET A 6 1.48 9.47 -11.57
N TYR A 7 2.25 8.38 -11.74
CA TYR A 7 3.59 8.31 -11.16
C TYR A 7 4.46 9.45 -11.69
N LYS A 8 4.50 9.65 -13.01
CA LYS A 8 5.35 10.71 -13.62
C LYS A 8 4.98 12.11 -13.15
N LYS A 9 3.69 12.37 -12.90
CA LYS A 9 3.18 13.70 -12.53
C LYS A 9 3.34 14.01 -11.05
N TYR A 10 3.14 13.02 -10.19
CA TYR A 10 2.98 13.26 -8.75
C TYR A 10 4.05 12.60 -7.88
N TYR A 11 4.88 11.68 -8.40
CA TYR A 11 5.92 11.04 -7.60
C TYR A 11 7.24 11.84 -7.62
N PRO A 12 7.89 12.06 -6.47
CA PRO A 12 7.39 11.79 -5.12
C PRO A 12 6.40 12.87 -4.66
N ILE A 13 5.34 12.45 -3.97
CA ILE A 13 4.47 13.33 -3.18
C ILE A 13 5.30 13.89 -2.04
N LYS A 14 5.27 15.22 -1.88
CA LYS A 14 5.97 15.94 -0.81
C LYS A 14 5.00 16.43 0.26
N SER A 15 3.74 16.66 -0.10
CA SER A 15 2.73 17.20 0.81
C SER A 15 1.31 16.84 0.38
N SER A 16 0.33 17.11 1.25
CA SER A 16 -1.11 17.02 0.93
C SER A 16 -1.51 17.90 -0.26
N PHE A 17 -0.80 18.98 -0.54
CA PHE A 17 -1.05 19.87 -1.68
C PHE A 17 -0.89 19.16 -3.04
N ASP A 18 0.07 18.23 -3.14
CA ASP A 18 0.28 17.46 -4.38
C ASP A 18 -0.93 16.56 -4.69
N ILE A 19 -1.65 16.11 -3.65
CA ILE A 19 -2.85 15.29 -3.75
C ILE A 19 -4.06 16.16 -4.11
N ALA A 20 -4.14 17.37 -3.56
CA ALA A 20 -5.18 18.34 -3.92
C ALA A 20 -5.11 18.76 -5.39
N ASN A 21 -3.93 18.71 -6.01
CA ASN A 21 -3.73 18.96 -7.45
C ASN A 21 -4.16 17.80 -8.36
N MET A 22 -4.53 16.64 -7.79
CA MET A 22 -5.10 15.53 -8.56
C MET A 22 -6.53 15.82 -8.95
N ASN A 23 -6.91 15.49 -10.19
CA ASN A 23 -8.33 15.52 -10.55
C ASN A 23 -9.08 14.34 -9.91
N VAL A 24 -10.41 14.41 -9.89
CA VAL A 24 -11.28 13.41 -9.26
C VAL A 24 -11.02 11.98 -9.79
N ALA A 25 -10.72 11.82 -11.08
CA ALA A 25 -10.43 10.49 -11.65
C ALA A 25 -9.08 9.95 -11.18
N GLU A 26 -8.06 10.80 -11.07
CA GLU A 26 -6.74 10.46 -10.52
C GLU A 26 -6.83 10.10 -9.04
N GLN A 27 -7.62 10.84 -8.25
CA GLN A 27 -7.86 10.52 -6.84
C GLN A 27 -8.57 9.18 -6.65
N LYS A 28 -9.64 8.93 -7.41
CA LYS A 28 -10.32 7.63 -7.40
C LYS A 28 -9.38 6.48 -7.77
N LYS A 29 -8.49 6.71 -8.74
CA LYS A 29 -7.49 5.73 -9.15
C LYS A 29 -6.44 5.48 -8.06
N LEU A 30 -5.98 6.53 -7.39
CA LEU A 30 -5.06 6.40 -6.25
C LEU A 30 -5.70 5.61 -5.10
N ILE A 31 -6.95 5.93 -4.75
CA ILE A 31 -7.73 5.21 -3.73
C ILE A 31 -7.84 3.73 -4.07
N TYR A 32 -8.16 3.41 -5.33
CA TYR A 32 -8.22 2.04 -5.80
C TYR A 32 -6.87 1.32 -5.64
N TRP A 33 -5.76 1.96 -6.01
CA TRP A 33 -4.42 1.39 -5.85
C TRP A 33 -4.02 1.17 -4.39
N ILE A 34 -4.39 2.08 -3.49
CA ILE A 34 -4.17 1.93 -2.05
C ILE A 34 -4.93 0.71 -1.51
N LYS A 35 -6.22 0.58 -1.84
CA LYS A 35 -7.04 -0.58 -1.44
C LYS A 35 -6.50 -1.89 -2.00
N SER A 36 -6.09 -1.91 -3.27
CA SER A 36 -5.49 -3.09 -3.91
C SER A 36 -4.20 -3.52 -3.21
N LEU A 37 -3.33 -2.57 -2.81
CA LEU A 37 -2.11 -2.91 -2.07
C LEU A 37 -2.44 -3.53 -0.70
N SER A 38 -3.43 -2.98 0.01
CA SER A 38 -3.87 -3.50 1.31
C SER A 38 -4.33 -4.97 1.19
N GLU A 39 -5.15 -5.25 0.17
CA GLU A 39 -5.63 -6.61 -0.11
C GLU A 39 -4.50 -7.57 -0.48
N ASP A 40 -3.54 -7.12 -1.30
CA ASP A 40 -2.39 -7.94 -1.68
C ASP A 40 -1.52 -8.30 -0.45
N ILE A 41 -1.32 -7.34 0.47
CA ILE A 41 -0.58 -7.57 1.73
C ILE A 41 -1.35 -8.55 2.63
N ARG A 42 -2.66 -8.34 2.78
CA ARG A 42 -3.54 -9.22 3.57
C ARG A 42 -3.51 -10.66 3.05
N LEU A 43 -3.63 -10.83 1.74
CA LEU A 43 -3.58 -12.13 1.07
C LEU A 43 -2.21 -12.79 1.25
N HIS A 44 -1.12 -12.05 1.05
CA HIS A 44 0.23 -12.57 1.26
C HIS A 44 0.44 -13.06 2.69
N ASN A 45 0.12 -12.22 3.69
CA ASN A 45 0.34 -12.55 5.10
C ASN A 45 -0.52 -13.75 5.54
N THR A 46 -1.78 -13.79 5.09
CA THR A 46 -2.69 -14.93 5.34
C THR A 46 -2.14 -16.21 4.71
N ASN A 47 -1.67 -16.15 3.46
CA ASN A 47 -1.12 -17.31 2.77
C ASN A 47 0.20 -17.78 3.39
N SER A 48 1.07 -16.86 3.83
CA SER A 48 2.30 -17.23 4.51
C SER A 48 2.02 -17.93 5.83
N LEU A 49 1.07 -17.43 6.62
CA LEU A 49 0.66 -18.08 7.87
C LEU A 49 0.06 -19.47 7.62
N LYS A 50 -0.86 -19.59 6.64
CA LYS A 50 -1.46 -20.88 6.25
C LYS A 50 -0.41 -21.91 5.84
N LYS A 51 0.60 -21.49 5.06
CA LYS A 51 1.71 -22.37 4.67
C LYS A 51 2.52 -22.84 5.88
N ALA A 52 2.90 -21.93 6.78
CA ALA A 52 3.63 -22.30 7.98
C ALA A 52 2.84 -23.29 8.86
N MET A 53 1.53 -23.06 9.05
CA MET A 53 0.66 -24.00 9.75
C MET A 53 0.59 -25.37 9.04
N GLN A 54 0.48 -25.39 7.72
CA GLN A 54 0.43 -26.63 6.92
C GLN A 54 1.71 -27.44 7.04
N TYR A 55 2.87 -26.78 7.04
CA TYR A 55 4.18 -27.43 7.12
C TYR A 55 4.73 -27.55 8.55
N ARG A 56 3.97 -27.11 9.58
CA ARG A 56 4.38 -27.05 10.99
C ARG A 56 5.69 -26.29 11.19
N GLU A 57 5.89 -25.24 10.39
CA GLU A 57 7.01 -24.32 10.53
C GLU A 57 6.71 -23.32 11.65
N ASN A 58 7.71 -23.04 12.48
CA ASN A 58 7.60 -22.06 13.56
C ASN A 58 7.80 -20.62 13.08
N GLU A 59 8.11 -20.42 11.80
CA GLU A 59 8.42 -19.12 11.22
C GLU A 59 7.64 -18.90 9.93
N TYR A 60 7.22 -17.66 9.70
CA TYR A 60 6.54 -17.26 8.48
C TYR A 60 6.90 -15.83 8.09
N ARG A 61 6.76 -15.53 6.80
CA ARG A 61 7.12 -14.25 6.22
C ARG A 61 5.92 -13.34 6.15
N VAL A 62 5.96 -12.21 6.84
CA VAL A 62 4.91 -11.18 6.76
C VAL A 62 5.45 -9.89 6.22
N ILE A 63 4.58 -9.15 5.57
CA ILE A 63 4.84 -7.75 5.25
C ILE A 63 4.25 -6.94 6.39
N GLU A 64 5.13 -6.25 7.10
CA GLU A 64 4.75 -5.21 8.03
C GLU A 64 4.47 -3.93 7.26
N ALA A 65 3.22 -3.49 7.28
CA ALA A 65 2.80 -2.24 6.72
C ALA A 65 1.79 -1.60 7.67
N ASN A 66 1.85 -0.28 7.80
CA ASN A 66 0.88 0.52 8.58
C ASN A 66 -0.47 0.64 7.84
N CYS A 67 -0.95 -0.45 7.24
CA CYS A 67 -2.15 -0.53 6.40
C CYS A 67 -3.24 -1.40 7.06
N THR A 68 -3.68 -1.04 8.25
CA THR A 68 -4.92 -1.63 8.81
C THR A 68 -6.14 -1.13 8.02
N ASP A 69 -7.24 -1.89 8.03
CA ASP A 69 -8.46 -1.52 7.31
C ASP A 69 -8.97 -0.12 7.73
N ASP A 70 -8.91 0.20 9.02
CA ASP A 70 -9.27 1.52 9.56
C ASP A 70 -8.35 2.63 9.06
N ASN A 71 -7.04 2.39 9.04
CA ASN A 71 -6.07 3.37 8.53
C ASN A 71 -6.27 3.61 7.02
N ILE A 72 -6.54 2.55 6.26
CA ILE A 72 -6.81 2.64 4.82
C ILE A 72 -8.11 3.38 4.56
N ALA A 73 -9.19 3.08 5.29
CA ALA A 73 -10.47 3.77 5.16
C ALA A 73 -10.33 5.27 5.48
N SER A 74 -9.64 5.59 6.58
CA SER A 74 -9.34 6.97 6.99
C SER A 74 -8.56 7.72 5.90
N LEU A 75 -7.47 7.14 5.40
CA LEU A 75 -6.67 7.73 4.33
C LEU A 75 -7.47 7.95 3.04
N CYS A 76 -8.29 6.97 2.63
CA CYS A 76 -9.14 7.10 1.44
C CYS A 76 -10.14 8.26 1.58
N ASN A 77 -10.70 8.45 2.77
CA ASN A 77 -11.59 9.57 3.07
C ASN A 77 -10.84 10.91 3.01
N LYS A 78 -9.62 11.00 3.57
CA LYS A 78 -8.78 12.19 3.50
C LYS A 78 -8.45 12.58 2.05
N ILE A 79 -8.05 11.62 1.22
CA ILE A 79 -7.78 11.84 -0.21
C ILE A 79 -9.04 12.33 -0.93
N SER A 80 -10.19 11.70 -0.68
CA SER A 80 -11.46 12.07 -1.32
C SER A 80 -11.93 13.49 -0.97
N ARG A 81 -11.50 14.02 0.18
CA ARG A 81 -11.86 15.34 0.68
C ARG A 81 -10.77 16.39 0.50
N ASN A 82 -9.66 16.07 -0.15
CA ASN A 82 -8.47 16.94 -0.22
C ASN A 82 -8.03 17.45 1.16
N SER A 83 -8.05 16.58 2.16
CA SER A 83 -7.69 16.99 3.51
C SER A 83 -6.22 17.38 3.60
N ASP A 84 -5.98 18.50 4.27
CA ASP A 84 -4.66 18.98 4.69
C ASP A 84 -4.03 18.10 5.80
N SER A 85 -4.84 17.32 6.53
CA SER A 85 -4.44 16.43 7.63
C SER A 85 -3.76 15.09 7.22
N ILE A 86 -3.25 15.00 6.00
CA ILE A 86 -2.50 13.82 5.54
C ILE A 86 -1.11 13.87 6.17
N THR A 87 -0.79 12.84 6.95
CA THR A 87 0.45 12.71 7.73
C THR A 87 1.62 12.20 6.88
N ASP A 88 2.84 12.37 7.37
CA ASP A 88 4.06 11.89 6.70
C ASP A 88 4.07 10.36 6.47
N ASN A 89 3.49 9.61 7.41
CA ASN A 89 3.32 8.15 7.27
C ASN A 89 2.36 7.80 6.12
N GLU A 90 1.27 8.55 5.99
CA GLU A 90 0.30 8.38 4.89
C GLU A 90 0.92 8.80 3.55
N ILE A 91 1.71 9.88 3.51
CA ILE A 91 2.49 10.30 2.33
C ILE A 91 3.49 9.20 1.93
N SER A 92 4.18 8.60 2.90
CA SER A 92 5.12 7.50 2.65
C SER A 92 4.42 6.29 2.02
N LEU A 93 3.23 5.93 2.53
CA LEU A 93 2.39 4.88 1.94
C LEU A 93 1.94 5.23 0.52
N ILE A 94 1.47 6.45 0.28
CA ILE A 94 1.07 6.91 -1.06
C ILE A 94 2.24 6.84 -2.03
N ASN A 95 3.44 7.25 -1.62
CA ASN A 95 4.64 7.17 -2.44
C ASN A 95 5.02 5.72 -2.76
N ALA A 96 4.89 4.79 -1.80
CA ALA A 96 5.09 3.37 -2.06
C ALA A 96 4.07 2.83 -3.09
N VAL A 97 2.80 3.24 -2.99
CA VAL A 97 1.74 2.86 -3.93
C VAL A 97 2.04 3.40 -5.33
N LEU A 98 2.40 4.68 -5.46
CA LEU A 98 2.77 5.28 -6.75
C LEU A 98 3.97 4.55 -7.35
N TYR A 99 5.02 4.32 -6.55
CA TYR A 99 6.24 3.64 -6.98
C TYR A 99 5.98 2.23 -7.48
N ARG A 100 5.12 1.46 -6.79
CA ARG A 100 4.67 0.13 -7.25
C ARG A 100 4.03 0.18 -8.63
N HIS A 101 3.26 1.22 -8.92
CA HIS A 101 2.55 1.39 -10.19
C HIS A 101 3.36 2.15 -11.25
N LYS A 102 4.67 2.35 -11.07
CA LYS A 102 5.53 3.01 -12.07
C LYS A 102 5.63 2.22 -13.38
N TYR A 103 5.48 0.90 -13.33
CA TYR A 103 5.49 0.00 -14.49
C TYR A 103 4.09 -0.51 -14.88
N VAL A 104 3.89 -0.77 -16.18
CA VAL A 104 2.61 -1.30 -16.75
C VAL A 104 2.23 -2.66 -16.17
N LYS A 105 3.22 -3.48 -15.81
CA LYS A 105 3.01 -4.74 -15.10
C LYS A 105 3.29 -4.47 -13.63
N ILE A 106 2.34 -4.79 -12.77
CA ILE A 106 2.54 -4.88 -11.33
C ILE A 106 3.61 -5.95 -11.14
N ILE A 107 4.86 -5.52 -10.95
CA ILE A 107 5.93 -6.42 -10.57
C ILE A 107 5.57 -6.87 -9.16
N GLY A 108 5.35 -8.18 -9.00
CA GLY A 108 5.06 -8.80 -7.72
C GLY A 108 6.04 -8.32 -6.66
N MET A 109 5.51 -7.51 -5.75
CA MET A 109 5.95 -7.25 -4.38
C MET A 109 7.44 -6.94 -4.18
N TYR A 110 7.78 -5.65 -4.32
CA TYR A 110 8.87 -5.01 -3.56
C TYR A 110 8.39 -4.62 -2.16
N CYS A 111 7.81 -5.56 -1.42
CA CYS A 111 7.61 -5.40 0.02
C CYS A 111 8.55 -6.42 0.65
N PHE A 112 9.60 -5.97 1.34
CA PHE A 112 10.58 -6.85 1.98
C PHE A 112 9.88 -7.57 3.14
N PRO A 113 9.59 -8.87 3.03
CA PRO A 113 8.94 -9.57 4.11
C PRO A 113 9.91 -9.70 5.29
N VAL A 114 9.40 -9.48 6.48
CA VAL A 114 10.09 -9.80 7.74
C VAL A 114 9.69 -11.19 8.21
N MET A 115 10.61 -11.90 8.86
CA MET A 115 10.28 -13.17 9.51
C MET A 115 9.58 -12.90 10.82
N ARG A 116 8.50 -13.64 11.08
CA ARG A 116 7.85 -13.71 12.39
C ARG A 116 7.79 -15.15 12.84
N SER A 117 8.01 -15.36 14.13
CA SER A 117 7.75 -16.64 14.78
C SER A 117 6.26 -16.80 15.04
N SER A 118 5.68 -17.95 14.71
CA SER A 118 4.41 -18.38 15.27
C SER A 118 4.68 -18.84 16.71
N THR A 119 4.84 -17.91 17.65
CA THR A 119 4.84 -18.30 19.06
C THR A 119 3.47 -18.88 19.37
N ASN A 120 3.46 -20.21 19.54
CA ASN A 120 2.36 -20.97 20.08
C ASN A 120 1.94 -20.33 21.41
N CYS A 121 0.70 -19.84 21.46
CA CYS A 121 -0.21 -19.99 22.59
C CYS A 121 -1.63 -19.95 22.01
#